data_AF-A0A7V4LQS2-F1
#
_entry.id   AF-A0A7V4LQS2-F1
#
_cell.length_a   1.000
_cell.length_b   1.000
_cell.length_c   1.000
_cell.angle_alpha   90.00
_cell.angle_beta   90.00
_cell.angle_gamma   90.00
#
_symmetry.space_group_name_H-M   'P 1'
#
loop_
_entity.id
_entity.type
_entity.pdbx_description
1 polymer ?
#
loop_
_entity_poly.entity_id
_entity_poly.type
_entity_poly.pdbx_seq_one_letter_code
_entity_poly.pdbx_strand_id
1 'polypeptide(L)' 'FIRAEVMKYEDFIALGSEEACKKAGKFYIEGKNYVVQDGDILHIRFNV' A
#
# COMPACT_ATOMS: atom_id res chain seq x y z
N PHE A 1 -5.49 12.39 -8.24
CA PHE A 1 -5.59 11.33 -7.23
C PHE A 1 -6.77 10.46 -7.58
N ILE A 2 -6.53 9.25 -8.07
CA ILE A 2 -7.59 8.28 -8.35
C ILE A 2 -7.71 7.33 -7.15
N ARG A 3 -6.57 6.79 -6.73
CA ARG A 3 -6.43 5.88 -5.58
C ARG A 3 -4.98 5.83 -5.12
N ALA A 4 -4.75 5.46 -3.87
CA ALA A 4 -3.43 5.11 -3.35
C ALA A 4 -3.39 3.62 -3.05
N GLU A 5 -2.38 2.93 -3.54
CA GLU A 5 -2.08 1.57 -3.13
C GLU A 5 -1.20 1.65 -1.87
N VAL A 6 -1.66 1.07 -0.76
CA VAL A 6 -1.04 1.18 0.57
C VAL A 6 -0.55 -0.20 1.03
N MET A 7 0.68 -0.25 1.51
CA MET A 7 1.26 -1.41 2.18
C MET A 7 1.92 -0.97 3.47
N LYS A 8 1.79 -1.76 4.52
CA LYS A 8 2.49 -1.48 5.78
C LYS A 8 3.95 -1.88 5.68
N TYR A 9 4.84 -1.07 6.24
CA TYR A 9 6.26 -1.38 6.29
C TYR A 9 6.56 -2.73 6.96
N GLU A 10 5.89 -3.03 8.08
CA GLU A 10 6.07 -4.30 8.80
C GLU A 10 5.76 -5.51 7.91
N ASP A 11 4.69 -5.41 7.12
CA ASP A 11 4.28 -6.46 6.20
C ASP A 11 5.24 -6.59 5.01
N PHE A 12 5.71 -5.46 4.50
CA PHE A 12 6.71 -5.42 3.44
C PHE A 12 8.04 -6.05 3.87
N ILE A 13 8.51 -5.75 5.08
CA ILE A 13 9.72 -6.34 5.65
C ILE A 13 9.52 -7.83 5.93
N ALA A 14 8.36 -8.24 6.48
CA ALA A 14 8.09 -9.64 6.76
C ALA A 14 7.98 -10.51 5.50
N LEU A 15 7.44 -9.95 4.41
CA LEU A 15 7.19 -10.67 3.15
C LEU A 15 8.30 -10.47 2.11
N GLY A 16 9.17 -9.48 2.31
CA GLY A 16 10.37 -9.23 1.52
C GLY A 16 10.15 -8.66 0.11
N SER A 17 8.90 -8.54 -0.35
CA SER A 17 8.58 -7.99 -1.68
C SER A 17 7.15 -7.51 -1.81
N GLU A 18 6.92 -6.58 -2.75
CA GLU A 18 5.58 -6.09 -3.14
C GLU A 18 4.67 -7.22 -3.64
N GLU A 19 5.18 -8.13 -4.47
CA GLU A 19 4.40 -9.26 -4.97
C GLU A 19 3.98 -10.21 -3.86
N ALA A 20 4.84 -10.44 -2.86
CA ALA A 20 4.49 -11.26 -1.71
C ALA A 20 3.42 -10.58 -0.84
N CYS A 21 3.48 -9.25 -0.65
CA CYS A 21 2.42 -8.48 0.02
C CYS A 21 1.08 -8.60 -0.72
N LYS A 22 1.11 -8.52 -2.05
CA LYS A 22 -0.08 -8.66 -2.89
C LYS A 22 -0.66 -10.07 -2.83
N LYS A 23 0.18 -11.11 -2.86
CA LYS A 23 -0.26 -12.53 -2.73
C LYS A 23 -0.78 -12.84 -1.32
N ALA A 24 -0.23 -12.20 -0.30
CA ALA A 24 -0.68 -12.33 1.08
C ALA A 24 -1.95 -11.51 1.40
N GLY A 25 -2.48 -10.75 0.42
CA GLY A 25 -3.66 -9.90 0.62
C GLY A 25 -3.42 -8.66 1.47
N LYS A 26 -2.15 -8.28 1.69
CA LYS A 26 -1.73 -7.12 2.48
C LYS A 26 -1.43 -5.90 1.61
N PHE A 27 -2.17 -5.78 0.51
CA PHE A 27 -2.05 -4.70 -0.46
C PHE A 27 -3.39 -4.00 -0.57
N TYR A 28 -3.47 -2.81 0.03
CA TYR A 28 -4.73 -2.08 0.21
C TYR A 28 -4.88 -1.02 -0.87
N ILE A 29 -6.11 -0.73 -1.27
CA ILE A 29 -6.42 0.33 -2.22
C ILE A 29 -7.29 1.33 -1.50
N GLU A 30 -6.70 2.48 -1.22
CA GLU A 30 -7.27 3.50 -0.38
C GLU A 30 -7.64 4.75 -1.19
N GLY A 31 -8.73 5.38 -0.74
CA GLY A 31 -9.29 6.58 -1.34
C GLY A 31 -8.79 7.86 -0.69
N LYS A 32 -9.43 8.98 -1.04
CA LYS A 32 -9.04 10.31 -0.57
C LYS A 32 -9.16 10.50 0.95
N ASN A 33 -9.99 9.68 1.61
CA ASN A 33 -10.29 9.79 3.04
C ASN A 33 -9.36 8.94 3.92
N TYR A 34 -8.38 8.25 3.32
CA TYR A 34 -7.46 7.44 4.10
C TYR A 34 -6.47 8.31 4.86
N VAL A 35 -6.33 8.01 6.15
CA VAL A 35 -5.35 8.65 7.03
C VAL A 35 -4.09 7.80 7.00
N VAL A 36 -3.05 8.35 6.38
CA VAL A 36 -1.73 7.70 6.31
C VAL A 36 -1.18 7.48 7.72
N GLN A 37 -0.69 6.28 7.96
CA GLN A 37 0.00 5.91 9.19
C GLN A 37 1.51 5.96 8.99
N ASP A 38 2.24 6.14 10.10
CA ASP A 38 3.70 6.11 10.07
C ASP A 38 4.19 4.74 9.58
N GLY A 39 5.13 4.75 8.63
CA GLY A 39 5.63 3.53 8.01
C GLY A 39 4.72 2.96 6.90
N ASP A 40 3.68 3.65 6.45
CA ASP A 40 2.96 3.23 5.25
C ASP A 40 3.78 3.49 3.99
N ILE A 41 3.90 2.45 3.16
CA ILE A 41 4.45 2.50 1.82
C ILE A 41 3.29 2.76 0.86
N LEU A 42 3.30 3.92 0.21
CA LEU A 42 2.22 4.38 -0.67
C LEU A 42 2.66 4.46 -2.12
N HIS A 43 1.87 3.88 -3.01
CA HIS A 43 1.95 4.08 -4.44
C HIS A 43 0.72 4.87 -4.91
N ILE A 44 0.92 6.16 -5.20
CA ILE A 44 -0.17 7.07 -5.58
C ILE A 44 -0.41 7.00 -7.09
N ARG A 45 -1.61 6.58 -7.49
CA ARG A 45 -2.06 6.63 -8.89
C ARG A 45 -2.74 7.96 -9.15
N PHE A 46 -2.12 8.80 -9.98
CA PHE A 46 -2.63 10.13 -10.31
C PHE A 46 -3.13 10.27 -11.75
N ASN A 47 -2.74 9.36 -12.65
CA ASN A 47 -3.18 9.29 -14.03
C ASN A 47 -3.42 7.82 -14.42
N VAL A 48 -4.41 7.56 -15.28
CA VAL A 48 -4.60 6.23 -15.90
C VAL A 48 -4.02 6.24 -17.31
#